data_AF-A0A3D3W8J6-F1
#
_entry.id   AF-A0A3D3W8J6-F1
#
_cell.length_a   1.000
_cell.length_b   1.000
_cell.length_c   1.000
_cell.angle_alpha   90.00
_cell.angle_beta   90.00
_cell.angle_gamma   90.00
#
_symmetry.space_group_name_H-M   'P 1'
#
loop_
_entity.id
_entity.type
_entity.pdbx_description
1 polymer ?
#
loop_
_entity_poly.entity_id
_entity_poly.type
_entity_poly.pdbx_seq_one_letter_code
_entity_poly.pdbx_strand_id
1 'polypeptide(L)'
;MLKFETSAVLPCSAAALRQFLGCPANLPEISDPDLELQILSAPETVQAGARIEFRIMSFGLRHRMAHEYRQVTETEIFEVLVDG
;
A
#
# COMPACT_ATOMS: atom_id res chain seq x y z
N MET A 1 -18.22 -0.60 -9.72
CA MET A 1 -16.83 -0.14 -9.61
C MET A 1 -16.02 -0.86 -10.67
N LEU A 2 -15.33 -0.14 -11.53
CA LEU A 2 -14.45 -0.76 -12.53
C LEU A 2 -13.24 -1.35 -11.79
N LYS A 3 -12.86 -2.58 -12.16
CA LYS A 3 -11.66 -3.23 -11.64
C LYS A 3 -10.61 -3.21 -12.74
N PHE A 4 -9.43 -2.73 -12.42
CA PHE A 4 -8.27 -2.74 -13.31
C PHE A 4 -7.20 -3.61 -12.67
N GLU A 5 -6.47 -4.35 -13.50
CA GLU A 5 -5.39 -5.23 -13.08
C GLU A 5 -4.14 -4.91 -13.89
N THR A 6 -2.99 -4.92 -13.22
CA THR A 6 -1.68 -4.77 -13.86
C THR A 6 -0.75 -5.83 -13.29
N SER A 7 0.26 -6.23 -14.06
CA SER A 7 1.27 -7.19 -13.62
C SER A 7 2.66 -6.75 -14.07
N ALA A 8 3.67 -7.13 -13.29
CA ALA A 8 5.07 -6.86 -13.57
C ALA A 8 5.93 -8.08 -13.20
N VAL A 9 7.04 -8.27 -13.91
CA VAL A 9 8.04 -9.30 -13.60
C VAL A 9 9.24 -8.61 -12.97
N LEU A 10 9.59 -9.03 -11.76
CA LEU A 10 10.71 -8.48 -11.00
C LEU A 10 11.81 -9.56 -10.85
N PRO A 11 13.10 -9.22 -11.04
CA PRO A 11 14.20 -10.17 -10.92
C PRO A 11 14.60 -10.37 -9.45
N CYS A 12 13.67 -10.83 -8.62
CA CYS A 12 13.88 -11.11 -7.19
C CYS A 12 13.13 -12.37 -6.75
N SER A 13 13.44 -12.87 -5.56
CA SER A 13 12.68 -13.98 -4.97
C SER A 13 11.33 -13.51 -4.44
N ALA A 14 10.32 -14.37 -4.47
CA ALA A 14 9.00 -14.08 -3.92
C ALA A 14 9.08 -13.70 -2.43
N ALA A 15 9.93 -14.37 -1.65
CA ALA A 15 10.14 -14.07 -0.24
C ALA A 15 10.70 -12.66 -0.02
N ALA A 16 11.68 -12.24 -0.82
CA ALA A 16 12.25 -10.89 -0.73
C ALA A 16 11.22 -9.82 -1.11
N LEU A 17 10.45 -10.05 -2.19
CA LEU A 17 9.38 -9.15 -2.59
C LEU A 17 8.31 -9.05 -1.50
N ARG A 18 7.91 -10.18 -0.92
CA ARG A 18 6.92 -10.22 0.16
C ARG A 18 7.39 -9.50 1.41
N GLN A 19 8.66 -9.64 1.77
CA GLN A 19 9.27 -8.90 2.89
C GLN A 19 9.25 -7.39 2.61
N PHE A 20 9.64 -6.98 1.40
CA PHE A 20 9.67 -5.57 1.01
C PHE A 20 8.28 -4.93 1.00
N LEU A 21 7.31 -5.53 0.29
CA LEU A 21 5.92 -5.06 0.25
C LEU A 21 5.21 -5.24 1.60
N GLY A 22 5.76 -6.08 2.47
CA GLY A 22 5.26 -6.31 3.81
C GLY A 22 5.53 -5.17 4.79
N CYS A 23 6.44 -4.25 4.47
CA CYS A 23 6.78 -3.12 5.33
C CYS A 23 6.19 -1.83 4.73
N PRO A 24 5.11 -1.26 5.32
CA PRO A 24 4.47 -0.08 4.76
C PRO A 24 5.41 1.11 4.59
N ALA A 25 6.44 1.24 5.42
CA ALA A 25 7.46 2.29 5.33
C ALA A 25 8.17 2.35 3.96
N ASN A 26 8.15 1.26 3.19
CA ASN A 26 8.75 1.20 1.85
C ASN A 26 7.84 1.78 0.75
N LEU A 27 6.53 1.98 1.01
CA LEU A 27 5.59 2.45 0.00
C LEU A 27 5.98 3.79 -0.65
N PRO A 28 6.47 4.81 0.08
CA PRO A 28 6.90 6.07 -0.54
C PRO A 28 8.05 5.89 -1.55
N GLU A 29 8.86 4.84 -1.41
CA GLU A 29 10.00 4.58 -2.31
C GLU A 29 9.58 4.02 -3.68
N ILE A 30 8.41 3.38 -3.75
CA ILE A 30 7.91 2.70 -4.95
C ILE A 30 6.63 3.34 -5.52
N SER A 31 6.08 4.33 -4.82
CA SER A 31 4.91 5.07 -5.28
C SER A 31 5.29 6.08 -6.35
N ASP A 32 4.30 6.49 -7.15
CA ASP A 32 4.47 7.59 -8.09
C ASP A 32 4.90 8.87 -7.32
N PRO A 33 6.05 9.47 -7.67
CA PRO A 33 6.57 10.65 -6.97
C PRO A 33 5.60 11.84 -7.01
N ASP A 34 4.76 11.96 -8.04
CA ASP A 34 3.81 13.05 -8.18
C ASP A 34 2.62 12.93 -7.19
N LEU A 35 2.42 11.76 -6.58
CA LEU A 35 1.42 11.57 -5.53
C LEU A 35 1.83 12.17 -4.19
N GLU A 36 3.08 12.56 -4.00
CA GLU A 36 3.62 13.05 -2.71
C GLU A 36 3.16 12.18 -1.51
N LEU A 37 3.19 10.85 -1.66
CA LEU A 37 2.65 9.93 -0.67
C LEU A 37 3.39 10.09 0.66
N GLN A 38 2.64 10.38 1.71
CA GLN A 38 3.15 10.45 3.08
C GLN A 38 2.35 9.53 4.00
N ILE A 39 3.06 8.63 4.67
CA ILE A 39 2.47 7.78 5.70
C ILE A 39 2.27 8.61 6.98
N LEU A 40 1.04 8.58 7.50
CA LEU A 40 0.67 9.24 8.76
C LEU A 40 0.69 8.25 9.93
N SER A 41 0.23 7.02 9.68
CA SER A 41 0.24 5.91 10.64
C SER A 41 0.21 4.59 9.89
N ALA A 42 1.01 3.62 10.30
CA ALA A 42 1.02 2.28 9.71
C ALA A 42 1.54 1.26 10.72
N PRO A 43 1.18 -0.03 10.60
CA PRO A 43 1.89 -1.07 11.33
C PRO A 43 3.32 -1.22 10.81
N GLU A 44 4.23 -1.73 11.62
CA GLU A 44 5.60 -2.04 11.19
C GLU A 44 5.62 -3.08 10.07
N THR A 45 4.66 -4.00 10.08
CA THR A 45 4.46 -5.02 9.05
C THR A 45 2.98 -5.19 8.78
N VAL A 46 2.60 -5.38 7.52
CA VAL A 46 1.21 -5.65 7.11
C VAL A 46 0.67 -6.91 7.80
N GLN A 47 -0.49 -6.77 8.41
CA GLN A 47 -1.20 -7.84 9.13
C GLN A 47 -2.71 -7.68 8.89
N ALA A 48 -3.44 -8.78 8.78
CA ALA A 48 -4.89 -8.73 8.60
C ALA A 48 -5.56 -7.99 9.76
N GLY A 49 -6.50 -7.10 9.44
CA GLY A 49 -7.18 -6.20 10.38
C GLY A 49 -6.39 -4.93 10.75
N ALA A 50 -5.10 -4.85 10.44
CA ALA A 50 -4.32 -3.63 10.66
C ALA A 50 -4.70 -2.55 9.64
N ARG A 51 -4.43 -1.28 10.00
CA ARG A 51 -4.77 -0.11 9.20
C ARG A 51 -3.56 0.70 8.83
N ILE A 52 -3.58 1.25 7.62
CA ILE A 52 -2.64 2.28 7.18
C ILE A 52 -3.42 3.57 6.94
N GLU A 53 -2.87 4.68 7.43
CA GLU A 53 -3.32 6.02 7.15
C GLU A 53 -2.23 6.78 6.42
N PHE A 54 -2.59 7.40 5.31
CA PHE A 54 -1.64 8.15 4.49
C PHE A 54 -2.30 9.37 3.88
N ARG A 55 -1.45 10.25 3.37
CA ARG A 55 -1.83 11.45 2.63
C ARG A 55 -1.23 11.38 1.24
N ILE A 56 -2.01 11.77 0.23
CA ILE A 56 -1.54 11.93 -1.15
C ILE A 56 -1.97 13.28 -1.71
N MET A 57 -1.24 13.74 -2.72
CA MET A 57 -1.64 14.75 -3.67
C MET A 57 -2.31 14.08 -4.87
N SER A 58 -3.53 14.50 -5.17
CA SER A 58 -4.22 14.08 -6.40
C SER A 58 -5.09 15.21 -6.90
N PHE A 59 -5.08 15.47 -8.21
CA PHE A 59 -5.81 16.59 -8.83
C PHE A 59 -5.61 17.95 -8.13
N GLY A 60 -4.41 18.19 -7.58
CA GLY A 60 -4.07 19.44 -6.87
C GLY A 60 -4.62 19.55 -5.45
N LEU A 61 -5.25 18.50 -4.91
CA LEU A 61 -5.81 18.46 -3.56
C LEU A 61 -5.06 17.45 -2.68
N ARG A 62 -4.98 17.77 -1.38
CA ARG A 62 -4.49 16.84 -0.36
C ARG A 62 -5.63 15.97 0.13
N HIS A 63 -5.49 14.66 -0.08
CA HIS A 63 -6.42 13.66 0.42
C HIS A 63 -5.77 12.91 1.58
N ARG A 64 -6.51 12.72 2.68
CA ARG A 64 -6.14 11.78 3.74
C ARG A 64 -7.01 10.56 3.58
N MET A 65 -6.39 9.39 3.56
CA MET A 65 -7.07 8.11 3.33
C MET A 65 -6.65 7.10 4.40
N ALA A 66 -7.56 6.21 4.74
CA ALA A 66 -7.31 5.08 5.62
C ALA A 66 -7.77 3.79 4.94
N HIS A 67 -6.89 2.80 4.92
CA HIS A 67 -7.14 1.48 4.34
C HIS A 67 -6.94 0.40 5.41
N GLU A 68 -7.75 -0.65 5.36
CA GLU A 68 -7.62 -1.82 6.24
C GLU A 68 -7.16 -3.03 5.44
N TYR A 69 -6.08 -3.68 5.89
CA TYR A 69 -5.60 -4.91 5.28
C TYR A 69 -6.57 -6.05 5.62
N ARG A 70 -7.34 -6.53 4.64
CA ARG A 70 -8.36 -7.56 4.86
C ARG A 70 -7.80 -8.98 4.77
N GLN A 71 -6.86 -9.21 3.87
CA GLN A 71 -6.23 -10.51 3.68
C GLN A 71 -4.73 -10.32 3.50
N VAL A 72 -3.96 -11.05 4.32
CA VAL A 72 -2.51 -11.01 4.29
C VAL A 72 -2.02 -12.46 4.40
N THR A 73 -1.43 -12.96 3.33
CA THR A 73 -0.82 -14.29 3.25
C THR A 73 0.64 -14.16 2.82
N GLU A 74 1.28 -15.28 2.50
CA GLU A 74 2.63 -15.29 1.96
C GLU A 74 2.70 -14.74 0.53
N THR A 75 1.63 -14.90 -0.26
CA THR A 75 1.60 -14.52 -1.68
C THR A 75 0.65 -13.37 -1.99
N GLU A 76 -0.12 -12.89 -1.01
CA GLU A 76 -1.17 -11.91 -1.24
C GLU A 76 -1.25 -10.89 -0.10
N ILE A 77 -1.41 -9.62 -0.47
CA ILE A 77 -1.78 -8.53 0.43
C ILE A 77 -2.97 -7.84 -0.24
N PHE A 78 -4.13 -7.87 0.42
CA PHE A 78 -5.36 -7.25 -0.07
C PHE A 78 -5.90 -6.29 0.98
N GLU A 79 -6.18 -5.07 0.55
CA GLU A 79 -6.68 -3.98 1.38
C GLU A 79 -8.04 -3.49 0.87
N VAL A 80 -8.79 -2.83 1.75
CA VAL A 80 -9.93 -2.01 1.33
C VAL A 80 -9.86 -0.61 1.93
N LEU A 81 -10.25 0.40 1.14
CA LEU A 81 -10.53 1.75 1.62
C LEU A 81 -11.61 1.71 2.70
N VAL A 82 -11.34 2.34 3.85
CA VAL A 82 -12.30 2.46 4.97
C VAL A 82 -12.64 3.91 5.32
N ASP A 83 -11.80 4.88 4.95
CA ASP A 83 -12.05 6.31 5.10
C ASP A 83 -11.26 7.09 4.02
N GLY A 84 -11.85 8.07 3.36
CA GLY A 84 -11.21 8.81 2.25
C GLY A 84 -12.13 9.74 1.47
#